data_AF-A0A379ED96-F1
#
_entry.id   AF-A0A379ED96-F1
#
_cell.length_a   1.000
_cell.length_b   1.000
_cell.length_c   1.000
_cell.angle_alpha   90.00
_cell.angle_beta   90.00
_cell.angle_gamma   90.00
#
_symmetry.space_group_name_H-M   'P 1'
#
loop_
_entity.id
_entity.type
_entity.pdbx_description
1 polymer ?
#
loop_
_entity_poly.entity_id
_entity_poly.type
_entity_poly.pdbx_seq_one_letter_code
_entity_poly.pdbx_strand_id
1 'polypeptide(L)'
;MMNINFDLPYEGYLWMSNKNHPCVYCPEALIDRGLFDGHNPFVTEGYLFNHEKGISISIKYVDGRYRIYIDKVKPSDFNSKDTDRLCYLTQRMDHSDALWAEFLRYWTETPDPACHSMNVLEIEKELFVGFKKKEE
;
A
#
# COMPACT_ATOMS: atom_id res chain seq x y z
N MET A 1 -8.69 12.20 -11.97
CA MET A 1 -9.49 11.04 -12.42
C MET A 1 -8.96 9.82 -11.69
N MET A 2 -9.82 8.96 -11.17
CA MET A 2 -9.40 7.79 -10.40
C MET A 2 -8.84 6.72 -11.34
N ASN A 3 -7.58 6.33 -11.18
CA ASN A 3 -6.83 5.51 -12.14
C ASN A 3 -6.60 4.06 -11.67
N ILE A 4 -7.52 3.52 -10.86
CA ILE A 4 -7.47 2.12 -10.41
C ILE A 4 -8.18 1.26 -11.46
N ASN A 5 -7.58 0.14 -11.83
CA ASN A 5 -8.23 -0.84 -12.70
C ASN A 5 -9.02 -1.85 -11.84
N PHE A 6 -10.32 -1.62 -11.70
CA PHE A 6 -11.21 -2.45 -10.88
C PHE A 6 -11.53 -3.84 -11.47
N ASP A 7 -11.11 -4.12 -12.70
CA ASP A 7 -11.26 -5.45 -13.33
C ASP A 7 -10.16 -6.43 -12.89
N LEU A 8 -9.21 -5.99 -12.07
CA LEU A 8 -8.14 -6.82 -11.52
C LEU A 8 -8.43 -7.22 -10.06
N PRO A 9 -7.97 -8.41 -9.64
CA PRO A 9 -8.08 -8.82 -8.25
C PRO A 9 -6.98 -8.16 -7.41
N TYR A 10 -7.27 -7.84 -6.15
CA TYR A 10 -6.34 -7.19 -5.25
C TYR A 10 -6.41 -7.79 -3.84
N GLU A 11 -5.25 -8.10 -3.28
CA GLU A 11 -5.10 -8.22 -1.83
C GLU A 11 -4.97 -6.83 -1.20
N GLY A 12 -5.47 -6.63 0.00
CA GLY A 12 -5.17 -5.42 0.76
C GLY A 12 -6.29 -5.00 1.68
N TYR A 13 -6.41 -3.71 1.95
CA TYR A 13 -7.52 -3.19 2.73
C TYR A 13 -8.00 -1.83 2.24
N LEU A 14 -9.27 -1.57 2.50
CA LEU A 14 -9.89 -0.24 2.38
C LEU A 14 -10.53 0.12 3.70
N TRP A 15 -10.22 1.30 4.21
CA TRP A 15 -10.87 1.87 5.39
C TRP A 15 -11.94 2.84 4.95
N MET A 16 -13.20 2.56 5.31
CA MET A 16 -14.32 3.45 5.05
C MET A 16 -14.49 4.50 6.16
N SER A 17 -14.90 5.71 5.80
CA SER A 17 -15.12 6.83 6.71
C SER A 17 -16.13 6.58 7.82
N ASN A 18 -17.02 5.61 7.63
CA ASN A 18 -18.06 5.21 8.58
C ASN A 18 -17.77 3.90 9.31
N LYS A 19 -16.54 3.38 9.25
CA LYS A 19 -16.15 2.09 9.88
C LYS A 19 -15.03 2.30 10.90
N ASN A 20 -15.11 1.55 12.00
CA ASN A 20 -14.06 1.53 13.02
C ASN A 20 -12.91 0.57 12.68
N HIS A 21 -13.16 -0.38 11.78
CA HIS A 21 -12.22 -1.38 11.30
C HIS A 21 -12.16 -1.32 9.76
N PRO A 22 -10.98 -1.45 9.15
CA PRO A 22 -10.85 -1.56 7.69
C PRO A 22 -11.43 -2.87 7.17
N CYS A 23 -11.94 -2.82 5.94
CA CYS A 23 -12.32 -4.02 5.19
C CYS A 23 -11.06 -4.62 4.55
N VAL A 24 -10.74 -5.86 4.89
CA VAL A 24 -9.60 -6.60 4.34
C VAL A 24 -10.05 -7.48 3.18
N TYR A 25 -9.22 -7.55 2.14
CA TYR A 25 -9.47 -8.24 0.88
C TYR A 25 -8.39 -9.30 0.64
N CYS A 26 -8.80 -10.51 0.28
CA CYS A 26 -7.92 -11.60 -0.12
C CYS A 26 -7.40 -11.40 -1.56
N PRO A 27 -6.29 -12.05 -1.97
CA PRO A 27 -5.69 -11.87 -3.30
C PRO A 27 -6.62 -12.01 -4.50
N GLU A 28 -7.71 -12.78 -4.40
CA GLU A 28 -8.68 -13.02 -5.47
C GLU A 28 -9.83 -12.00 -5.50
N ALA A 29 -9.88 -11.07 -4.56
CA ALA A 29 -11.02 -10.16 -4.41
C ALA A 29 -11.05 -9.07 -5.48
N LEU A 30 -12.23 -8.86 -6.07
CA LEU A 30 -12.51 -7.69 -6.91
C LEU A 30 -13.02 -6.54 -6.05
N ILE A 31 -12.45 -5.35 -6.28
CA ILE A 31 -12.83 -4.15 -5.54
C ILE A 31 -13.99 -3.47 -6.25
N ASP A 32 -15.08 -3.25 -5.52
CA ASP A 32 -16.22 -2.50 -6.03
C ASP A 32 -15.84 -1.03 -6.26
N ARG A 33 -15.88 -0.61 -7.52
CA ARG A 33 -15.67 0.78 -7.94
C ARG A 33 -16.64 1.74 -7.23
N GLY A 34 -17.85 1.31 -6.93
CA GLY A 34 -18.89 2.10 -6.27
C GLY A 34 -18.47 2.66 -4.91
N LEU A 35 -17.48 2.04 -4.25
CA LEU A 35 -16.89 2.54 -3.00
C LEU A 35 -16.27 3.93 -3.11
N PHE A 36 -15.97 4.37 -4.34
CA PHE A 36 -15.31 5.64 -4.62
C PHE A 36 -16.20 6.67 -5.32
N ASP A 37 -17.43 6.32 -5.67
CA ASP A 37 -18.37 7.19 -6.39
C ASP A 37 -19.09 8.18 -5.46
N GLY A 38 -19.05 7.95 -4.15
CA GLY A 38 -19.77 8.73 -3.13
C GLY A 38 -18.93 9.81 -2.42
N HIS A 39 -19.63 10.79 -1.83
CA HIS A 39 -19.04 11.73 -0.88
C HIS A 39 -19.11 11.25 0.58
N ASN A 40 -20.04 10.34 0.90
CA ASN A 40 -20.21 9.73 2.22
C ASN A 40 -21.13 8.49 2.14
N PRO A 41 -20.75 7.31 2.66
CA PRO A 41 -19.39 6.98 3.10
C PRO A 41 -18.40 7.01 1.95
N PHE A 42 -17.13 7.24 2.27
CA PHE A 42 -16.02 7.29 1.32
C PHE A 42 -14.82 6.52 1.87
N VAL A 43 -13.88 6.14 1.01
CA VAL A 43 -12.64 5.47 1.45
C VAL A 43 -11.69 6.53 2.02
N THR A 44 -11.32 6.41 3.30
CA THR A 44 -10.36 7.32 3.97
C THR A 44 -8.92 6.97 3.64
N GLU A 45 -8.61 5.68 3.63
CA GLU A 45 -7.28 5.13 3.39
C GLU A 45 -7.40 3.73 2.79
N GLY A 46 -6.41 3.30 2.02
CA GLY A 46 -6.26 1.90 1.67
C GLY A 46 -4.92 1.59 1.04
N TYR A 47 -4.57 0.31 1.09
CA TYR A 47 -3.49 -0.26 0.29
C TYR A 47 -4.02 -1.48 -0.45
N LEU A 48 -3.73 -1.58 -1.74
CA LEU A 48 -4.11 -2.70 -2.58
C LEU A 48 -2.90 -3.21 -3.36
N PHE A 49 -2.78 -4.51 -3.53
CA PHE A 49 -1.71 -5.15 -4.27
C PHE A 49 -2.26 -6.24 -5.19
N ASN A 50 -1.96 -6.12 -6.48
CA ASN A 50 -2.23 -7.18 -7.45
C ASN A 50 -0.95 -8.00 -7.63
N HIS A 51 -0.98 -9.25 -7.16
CA HIS A 51 0.17 -10.17 -7.19
C HIS A 51 0.63 -10.52 -8.61
N GLU A 52 -0.32 -10.75 -9.53
CA GLU A 52 -0.02 -11.19 -10.90
C GLU A 52 0.79 -10.13 -11.68
N LYS A 53 0.42 -8.86 -11.56
CA LYS A 53 1.03 -7.75 -12.30
C LYS A 53 2.04 -6.97 -11.46
N GLY A 54 2.14 -7.26 -10.17
CA GLY A 54 2.97 -6.53 -9.22
C GLY A 54 2.55 -5.06 -9.09
N ILE A 55 1.25 -4.77 -9.08
CA ILE A 55 0.76 -3.38 -9.00
C ILE A 55 0.42 -3.07 -7.55
N SER A 56 1.13 -2.11 -6.96
CA SER A 56 0.87 -1.58 -5.63
C SER A 56 0.11 -0.25 -5.74
N ILE A 57 -0.93 -0.10 -4.92
CA ILE A 57 -1.79 1.08 -4.90
C ILE A 57 -1.88 1.58 -3.46
N SER A 58 -1.52 2.85 -3.25
CA SER A 58 -1.78 3.56 -1.99
C SER A 58 -2.88 4.60 -2.21
N ILE A 59 -3.88 4.57 -1.35
CA ILE A 59 -5.07 5.42 -1.41
C ILE A 59 -5.11 6.25 -0.13
N LYS A 60 -5.16 7.57 -0.26
CA LYS A 60 -5.35 8.49 0.86
C LYS A 60 -6.39 9.55 0.50
N TYR A 61 -7.37 9.76 1.36
CA TYR A 61 -8.31 10.86 1.22
C TYR A 61 -7.89 12.02 2.13
N VAL A 62 -7.36 13.08 1.53
CA VAL A 62 -6.78 14.23 2.24
C VAL A 62 -7.42 15.51 1.71
N ASP A 63 -7.94 16.35 2.62
CA ASP A 63 -8.59 17.63 2.31
C ASP A 63 -9.70 17.53 1.24
N GLY A 64 -10.53 16.49 1.33
CA GLY A 64 -11.66 16.29 0.40
C GLY A 64 -11.26 15.72 -0.96
N ARG A 65 -10.00 15.28 -1.13
CA ARG A 65 -9.48 14.78 -2.42
C ARG A 65 -8.75 13.45 -2.25
N TYR A 66 -8.99 12.54 -3.17
CA TYR A 66 -8.21 11.32 -3.29
C TYR A 66 -6.81 11.60 -3.83
N ARG A 67 -5.80 11.16 -3.09
CA ARG A 67 -4.41 11.01 -3.51
C ARG A 67 -4.16 9.51 -3.69
N ILE A 68 -4.04 9.09 -4.95
CA ILE A 68 -3.84 7.69 -5.31
C ILE A 68 -2.49 7.57 -5.97
N TYR A 69 -1.63 6.75 -5.38
CA TYR A 69 -0.29 6.44 -5.89
C TYR A 69 -0.31 5.01 -6.39
N ILE A 70 0.13 4.79 -7.62
CA ILE A 70 0.17 3.48 -8.27
C ILE A 70 1.58 3.27 -8.77
N ASP A 71 2.18 2.16 -8.38
CA ASP A 71 3.54 1.81 -8.78
C ASP A 71 3.67 0.30 -9.03
N LYS A 72 4.73 -0.07 -9.73
CA LYS A 72 4.99 -1.46 -10.11
C LYS A 72 6.15 -2.02 -9.31
N VAL A 73 5.89 -3.11 -8.62
CA VAL A 73 6.86 -3.96 -7.95
C VAL A 73 7.30 -5.05 -8.91
N LYS A 74 8.61 -5.14 -9.17
CA LYS A 74 9.21 -6.21 -9.96
C LYS A 74 9.67 -7.33 -9.02
N PRO A 75 9.69 -8.59 -9.48
CA PRO A 75 10.23 -9.70 -8.68
C PRO A 75 11.68 -9.47 -8.22
N SER A 76 12.49 -8.75 -9.00
CA SER A 76 13.86 -8.37 -8.65
C SER A 76 13.95 -7.46 -7.42
N ASP A 77 12.91 -6.66 -7.17
CA ASP A 77 12.92 -5.64 -6.13
C ASP A 77 12.85 -6.28 -4.73
N PHE A 78 12.43 -7.54 -4.62
CA PHE A 78 12.41 -8.28 -3.36
C PHE A 78 13.79 -8.66 -2.83
N ASN A 79 14.82 -8.58 -3.68
CA ASN A 79 16.21 -8.93 -3.37
C ASN A 79 17.20 -7.83 -3.81
N SER A 80 16.70 -6.62 -4.09
CA SER A 80 17.55 -5.50 -4.48
C SER A 80 18.28 -4.95 -3.25
N LYS A 81 19.49 -4.43 -3.46
CA LYS A 81 20.26 -3.71 -2.43
C LYS A 81 19.66 -2.35 -2.07
N ASP A 82 18.84 -1.81 -2.96
CA ASP A 82 18.25 -0.47 -2.83
C ASP A 82 16.82 -0.54 -2.25
N THR A 83 16.45 -1.69 -1.69
CA THR A 83 15.12 -1.95 -1.15
C THR A 83 15.17 -2.70 0.16
N ASP A 84 14.33 -2.28 1.11
CA ASP A 84 14.12 -3.00 2.37
C ASP A 84 12.70 -3.56 2.46
N ARG A 85 12.56 -4.70 3.13
CA ARG A 85 11.27 -5.26 3.53
C ARG A 85 10.87 -4.78 4.91
N LEU A 86 9.64 -4.31 5.05
CA LEU A 86 9.09 -3.80 6.30
C LEU A 86 7.76 -4.47 6.60
N CYS A 87 7.55 -4.83 7.86
CA CYS A 87 6.30 -5.43 8.31
C CYS A 87 5.70 -4.58 9.43
N TYR A 88 4.44 -4.20 9.27
CA TYR A 88 3.68 -3.47 10.26
C TYR A 88 2.54 -4.34 10.81
N LEU A 89 2.48 -4.49 12.14
CA LEU A 89 1.39 -5.21 12.80
C LEU A 89 0.06 -4.46 12.63
N THR A 90 -0.95 -5.12 12.08
CA THR A 90 -2.24 -4.48 11.78
C THR A 90 -3.24 -4.69 12.93
N GLN A 91 -3.20 -3.82 13.94
CA GLN A 91 -4.00 -3.98 15.17
C GLN A 91 -5.53 -3.88 14.98
N ARG A 92 -6.00 -3.18 13.94
CA ARG A 92 -7.43 -2.91 13.72
C ARG A 92 -8.07 -3.79 12.65
N MET A 93 -7.30 -4.67 12.02
CA MET A 93 -7.84 -5.63 11.04
C MET A 93 -8.41 -6.81 11.80
N ASP A 94 -9.70 -7.11 11.58
CA ASP A 94 -10.41 -8.19 12.28
C ASP A 94 -9.92 -9.56 11.77
N HIS A 95 -8.83 -10.06 12.37
CA HIS A 95 -8.32 -11.42 12.19
C HIS A 95 -7.99 -12.06 13.54
N SER A 96 -8.16 -13.38 13.64
CA SER A 96 -7.86 -14.17 14.83
C SER A 96 -6.36 -14.27 15.12
N ASP A 97 -5.54 -14.10 14.09
CA ASP A 97 -4.07 -14.17 14.15
C ASP A 97 -3.45 -12.80 13.88
N ALA A 98 -2.22 -12.59 14.34
CA ALA A 98 -1.45 -11.40 14.03
C ALA A 98 -1.18 -11.30 12.51
N LEU A 99 -1.94 -10.43 11.84
CA LEU A 99 -1.72 -10.06 10.45
C LEU A 99 -0.70 -8.92 10.38
N TRP A 100 0.26 -9.03 9.48
CA TRP A 100 1.30 -8.04 9.24
C TRP A 100 1.17 -7.53 7.81
N ALA A 101 1.06 -6.22 7.64
CA ALA A 101 1.14 -5.59 6.32
C ALA A 101 2.60 -5.49 5.92
N GLU A 102 2.96 -6.10 4.80
CA GLU A 102 4.32 -6.07 4.26
C GLU A 102 4.46 -4.97 3.20
N PHE A 103 5.60 -4.26 3.26
CA PHE A 103 5.96 -3.22 2.33
C PHE A 103 7.38 -3.40 1.82
N LEU A 104 7.62 -2.97 0.58
CA LEU A 104 8.95 -2.69 0.05
C LEU A 104 9.20 -1.19 0.11
N ARG A 105 10.25 -0.80 0.84
CA ARG A 105 10.75 0.58 0.88
C ARG A 105 11.93 0.71 -0.07
N TYR A 106 11.85 1.68 -0.97
CA TYR A 106 12.87 1.99 -1.96
C TYR A 106 13.71 3.15 -1.47
N TRP A 107 15.03 3.04 -1.69
CA TRP A 107 16.01 4.05 -1.33
C TRP A 107 16.65 4.62 -2.58
N THR A 108 16.94 5.91 -2.54
CA THR A 108 17.65 6.60 -3.60
C THR A 108 18.79 7.44 -3.02
N GLU A 109 19.93 7.46 -3.72
CA GLU A 109 21.05 8.30 -3.34
C GLU A 109 20.80 9.74 -3.79
N THR A 110 20.75 10.65 -2.83
CA THR A 110 20.58 12.09 -3.09
C THR A 110 21.70 12.87 -2.38
N PRO A 111 22.30 13.88 -3.02
CA PRO A 111 23.30 14.73 -2.37
C PRO A 111 22.62 15.60 -1.30
N ASP A 112 23.13 15.55 -0.07
CA ASP A 112 22.59 16.34 1.05
C ASP A 112 23.53 17.52 1.39
N PRO A 113 23.08 18.79 1.23
CA PRO A 113 23.86 19.96 1.63
C PRO A 113 24.29 19.95 3.11
N ALA A 114 23.49 19.38 4.01
CA ALA A 114 23.81 19.24 5.43
C ALA A 114 24.95 18.23 5.68
N CYS A 115 25.14 17.28 4.75
CA CYS A 115 26.25 16.33 4.74
C CYS A 115 27.34 16.73 3.72
N HIS A 116 27.62 18.03 3.57
CA HIS A 116 28.63 18.54 2.64
C HIS A 116 28.44 18.06 1.19
N SER A 117 27.20 17.89 0.76
CA SER A 117 26.83 17.35 -0.57
C SER A 117 27.31 15.93 -0.83
N MET A 118 27.63 15.15 0.21
CA MET A 118 27.81 13.71 0.08
C MET A 118 26.46 13.04 -0.22
N ASN A 119 26.49 11.97 -1.01
CA ASN A 119 25.31 11.16 -1.26
C ASN A 119 24.86 10.48 0.03
N VAL A 120 23.57 10.67 0.37
CA VAL A 120 22.88 9.97 1.46
C VAL A 120 21.70 9.21 0.89
N LEU A 121 21.27 8.16 1.59
CA LEU A 121 20.08 7.40 1.21
C LEU A 121 18.83 8.11 1.74
N GLU A 122 17.95 8.47 0.83
CA GLU A 122 16.62 8.98 1.14
C GLU A 122 15.55 7.98 0.73
N ILE A 123 14.43 7.97 1.46
CA ILE A 123 13.28 7.13 1.13
C ILE A 123 12.62 7.71 -0.13
N GLU A 124 12.66 6.96 -1.22
CA GLU A 124 11.97 7.35 -2.46
C GLU A 124 10.47 7.05 -2.34
N LYS A 125 10.13 5.83 -1.94
CA LYS A 125 8.74 5.35 -1.84
C LYS A 125 8.63 4.11 -0.98
N GLU A 126 7.42 3.83 -0.54
CA GLU A 126 7.05 2.62 0.19
C GLU A 126 5.81 2.00 -0.47
N LEU A 127 5.92 0.75 -0.89
CA LEU A 127 4.93 0.04 -1.67
C LEU A 127 4.41 -1.17 -0.90
N PHE A 128 3.10 -1.25 -0.69
CA PHE A 128 2.46 -2.42 -0.08
C PHE A 128 2.57 -3.62 -1.02
N VAL A 129 2.94 -4.78 -0.48
CA VAL A 129 3.17 -6.03 -1.24
C VAL A 129 2.37 -7.23 -0.73
N GLY A 130 1.37 -6.99 0.13
CA GLY A 130 0.47 -8.02 0.64
C GLY A 130 0.56 -8.19 2.15
N PHE A 131 -0.18 -9.17 2.67
CA PHE A 131 -0.14 -9.50 4.08
C PHE A 131 0.66 -10.77 4.36
N LYS A 132 1.23 -10.82 5.56
CA LYS A 132 1.85 -12.01 6.13
C LYS A 132 1.17 -12.38 7.42
N LYS A 133 0.92 -13.68 7.60
CA LYS A 133 0.70 -14.23 8.92
C LYS A 133 2.05 -14.36 9.61
N LYS A 134 2.06 -14.23 10.94
CA LYS A 134 3.25 -14.59 11.72
C LYS A 134 3.60 -16.05 11.40
N GLU A 135 4.74 -16.28 10.77
CA GLU A 135 5.35 -17.61 10.71
C GLU A 135 5.72 -18.01 12.15
N GLU A 136 5.29 -19.21 12.58
CA GLU A 136 5.75 -19.83 13.83
C GLU A 136 7.24 -20.21 13.75
#